data_AF-A0A844M6Q7-F1
#
_entry.id   AF-A0A844M6Q7-F1
#
_cell.length_a   1.000
_cell.length_b   1.000
_cell.length_c   1.000
_cell.angle_alpha   90.00
_cell.angle_beta   90.00
_cell.angle_gamma   90.00
#
_symmetry.space_group_name_H-M   'P 1'
#
loop_
_entity.id
_entity.type
_entity.pdbx_description
1 polymer ?
#
loop_
_entity_poly.entity_id
_entity_poly.type
_entity_poly.pdbx_seq_one_letter_code
_entity_poly.pdbx_strand_id
1 'polypeptide(L)'
;MYRILIFGNSGSGKSTLANKLAKNFSIPILDLDTIVWEPNQIAIRRPQEDSLKDLRDFIENNLSWVIEGCYSTLIKAAIEFSTEIYFL
;
A
#
# COMPACT_ATOMS: atom_id res chain seq x y z
N MET A 1 -2.82 -2.23 17.42
CA MET A 1 -2.55 -1.27 16.32
C MET A 1 -2.20 -2.09 15.10
N TYR A 2 -2.96 -1.97 14.01
CA TYR A 2 -2.83 -2.85 12.83
C TYR A 2 -2.11 -2.10 11.71
N ARG A 3 -0.89 -2.50 11.37
CA ARG A 3 -0.12 -1.97 10.23
C ARG A 3 0.19 -3.12 9.30
N ILE A 4 -0.75 -3.39 8.41
CA ILE A 4 -0.79 -4.64 7.63
C ILE A 4 -0.29 -4.35 6.21
N LEU A 5 0.78 -5.03 5.81
CA LEU A 5 1.28 -4.97 4.44
C LEU A 5 0.92 -6.25 3.68
N ILE A 6 0.33 -6.10 2.50
CA ILE A 6 -0.07 -7.22 1.64
C ILE A 6 0.64 -7.05 0.29
N PHE A 7 1.45 -8.00 -0.12
CA PHE A 7 2.08 -7.96 -1.43
C PHE A 7 2.11 -9.32 -2.11
N GLY A 8 2.35 -9.32 -3.42
CA GLY A 8 2.10 -10.48 -4.23
C GLY A 8 1.85 -10.16 -5.70
N ASN A 9 1.77 -11.21 -6.52
CA ASN A 9 1.59 -11.05 -7.97
C ASN A 9 0.21 -10.42 -8.30
N SER A 10 0.08 -9.89 -9.51
CA SER A 10 -1.23 -9.46 -10.00
C SER A 10 -2.19 -10.66 -10.05
N GLY A 11 -3.45 -10.45 -9.66
CA GLY A 11 -4.47 -11.51 -9.61
C GLY A 11 -4.43 -12.45 -8.40
N SER A 12 -3.47 -12.32 -7.46
CA SER A 12 -3.41 -13.20 -6.27
C SER A 12 -4.45 -12.88 -5.17
N GLY A 13 -5.27 -11.84 -5.36
CA GLY A 13 -6.34 -11.49 -4.42
C GLY A 13 -5.98 -10.46 -3.35
N LYS A 14 -4.84 -9.77 -3.49
CA LYS A 14 -4.39 -8.70 -2.57
C LYS A 14 -5.46 -7.68 -2.25
N SER A 15 -6.01 -7.00 -3.26
CA SER A 15 -7.02 -5.96 -3.08
C SER A 15 -8.29 -6.50 -2.41
N THR A 16 -8.67 -7.76 -2.69
CA THR A 16 -9.80 -8.43 -2.02
C THR A 16 -9.52 -8.62 -0.52
N LEU A 17 -8.35 -9.15 -0.16
CA LEU A 17 -7.97 -9.32 1.24
C LEU A 17 -7.82 -7.95 1.94
N ALA A 18 -7.19 -6.98 1.28
CA ALA A 18 -6.95 -5.65 1.80
C ALA A 18 -8.25 -4.93 2.15
N ASN A 19 -9.21 -4.93 1.22
CA ASN A 19 -10.55 -4.35 1.45
C ASN A 19 -11.30 -5.05 2.59
N LYS A 20 -11.20 -6.38 2.69
CA LYS A 20 -11.82 -7.14 3.78
C LYS A 20 -11.24 -6.76 5.14
N LEU A 21 -9.90 -6.67 5.26
CA LEU A 21 -9.23 -6.31 6.51
C LEU A 21 -9.47 -4.85 6.88
N ALA A 22 -9.37 -3.93 5.91
CA ALA A 22 -9.66 -2.52 6.10
C ALA A 22 -11.09 -2.29 6.62
N LYS A 23 -12.09 -2.98 6.04
CA LYS A 23 -13.48 -2.93 6.51
C LYS A 23 -13.63 -3.53 7.91
N ASN A 24 -13.06 -4.70 8.16
CA ASN A 24 -13.21 -5.40 9.44
C ASN A 24 -12.60 -4.61 10.61
N PHE A 25 -11.44 -3.98 10.40
CA PHE A 25 -10.76 -3.20 11.42
C PHE A 25 -11.14 -1.72 11.39
N SER A 26 -11.93 -1.27 10.41
CA SER A 26 -12.27 0.14 10.18
C SER A 26 -11.03 1.04 10.09
N ILE A 27 -10.06 0.62 9.27
CA ILE A 27 -8.77 1.30 9.07
C ILE A 27 -8.60 1.71 7.61
N PRO A 28 -7.85 2.80 7.32
CA PRO A 28 -7.58 3.24 5.97
C PRO A 28 -6.78 2.20 5.18
N ILE A 29 -6.96 2.24 3.86
CA ILE A 29 -6.24 1.42 2.89
C ILE A 29 -5.47 2.33 1.91
N LEU A 30 -4.25 1.95 1.58
CA LEU A 30 -3.48 2.53 0.49
C LEU A 30 -3.14 1.42 -0.52
N ASP A 31 -3.74 1.55 -1.70
CA ASP A 31 -3.32 0.81 -2.89
C ASP A 31 -2.12 1.53 -3.51
N LEU A 32 -0.99 0.85 -3.61
CA LEU A 32 0.24 1.44 -4.13
C LEU A 32 0.13 1.88 -5.60
N ASP A 33 -0.80 1.33 -6.40
CA ASP A 33 -1.05 1.83 -7.76
C ASP A 33 -1.50 3.29 -7.75
N THR A 34 -2.24 3.72 -6.72
CA THR A 34 -2.78 5.10 -6.62
C THR A 34 -1.69 6.17 -6.44
N ILE A 35 -0.50 5.78 -5.97
CA ILE A 35 0.63 6.68 -5.76
C ILE A 35 1.79 6.47 -6.75
N VAL A 36 1.75 5.41 -7.55
CA VAL A 36 2.77 5.09 -8.57
C VAL A 36 2.45 5.72 -9.93
N TRP A 37 1.17 5.88 -10.27
CA TRP A 37 0.74 6.38 -11.57
C TRP A 37 0.29 7.84 -11.51
N GLU A 38 0.58 8.60 -12.56
CA GLU A 38 0.11 9.97 -12.71
C GLU A 38 -1.42 10.01 -12.81
N PRO A 39 -2.11 10.84 -12.00
CA PRO A 39 -3.56 10.97 -12.10
C PRO A 39 -3.99 11.45 -13.49
N ASN A 40 -5.04 10.82 -14.02
CA ASN A 40 -5.62 11.15 -15.33
C ASN A 40 -4.68 10.95 -16.53
N GLN A 41 -3.58 10.20 -16.36
CA GLN A 41 -2.69 9.83 -17.45
C GLN A 41 -2.57 8.31 -17.56
N ILE A 42 -2.50 7.81 -18.79
CA ILE A 42 -2.44 6.36 -19.01
C ILE A 42 -0.99 5.91 -18.89
N ALA A 43 -0.71 5.06 -17.90
CA ALA A 43 0.56 4.36 -17.73
C ALA A 43 1.80 5.27 -17.64
N ILE A 44 1.63 6.51 -17.18
CA ILE A 44 2.75 7.41 -16.89
C ILE A 44 3.11 7.24 -15.41
N ARG A 45 4.30 6.70 -15.17
CA ARG A 45 4.81 6.45 -13.82
C ARG A 45 5.33 7.76 -13.22
N ARG A 46 4.91 8.04 -11.98
CA ARG A 46 5.43 9.15 -11.18
C ARG A 46 6.90 8.93 -10.83
N PRO A 47 7.66 10.01 -10.59
CA PRO A 47 8.98 9.90 -9.97
C PRO A 47 8.93 9.06 -8.70
N GLN A 48 9.89 8.15 -8.52
CA GLN A 48 9.87 7.23 -7.38
C GLN A 48 9.88 7.97 -6.02
N GLU A 49 10.54 9.11 -5.96
CA GLU A 49 10.61 9.94 -4.75
C GLU A 49 9.24 10.47 -4.33
N ASP A 50 8.37 10.80 -5.31
CA ASP A 50 7.02 11.28 -5.03
C ASP A 50 6.14 10.16 -4.47
N SER A 51 6.21 8.95 -5.04
CA SER A 51 5.52 7.78 -4.48
C SER A 51 6.01 7.44 -3.07
N LEU A 52 7.32 7.54 -2.82
CA LEU A 52 7.89 7.32 -1.49
C LEU A 52 7.43 8.38 -0.49
N LYS A 53 7.32 9.64 -0.92
CA LYS A 53 6.79 10.72 -0.10
C LYS A 53 5.34 10.46 0.28
N ASP A 54 4.47 10.15 -0.70
CA ASP A 54 3.05 9.89 -0.43
C ASP A 54 2.85 8.66 0.47
N LEU A 55 3.65 7.61 0.30
CA LEU A 55 3.66 6.45 1.17
C LEU A 55 3.99 6.83 2.63
N ARG A 56 5.04 7.63 2.84
CA ARG A 56 5.43 8.09 4.18
C ARG A 56 4.38 8.99 4.80
N ASP A 57 3.87 9.96 4.03
CA ASP A 57 2.79 10.84 4.47
C ASP A 57 1.57 10.03 4.91
N PHE A 58 1.19 8.98 4.15
CA PHE A 58 0.11 8.09 4.53
C PHE A 58 0.41 7.30 5.83
N ILE A 59 1.62 6.76 5.99
CA ILE A 59 2.00 6.01 7.19
C ILE A 59 2.03 6.91 8.43
N GLU A 60 2.55 8.14 8.32
CA GLU A 60 2.68 9.08 9.42
C GLU A 60 1.33 9.64 9.89
N ASN A 61 0.40 9.86 8.96
CA ASN A 61 -0.94 10.38 9.27
C ASN A 61 -1.92 9.31 9.79
N ASN A 62 -1.55 8.02 9.78
CA ASN A 62 -2.45 6.94 10.15
C ASN A 62 -1.82 5.97 11.17
N LEU A 63 -2.39 5.93 12.38
CA LEU A 63 -1.94 4.98 13.42
C LEU A 63 -2.17 3.52 13.03
N SER A 64 -3.13 3.21 12.16
CA SER A 64 -3.37 1.85 11.66
C SER A 64 -3.77 1.92 10.19
N TRP A 65 -3.37 0.93 9.40
CA TRP A 65 -3.54 0.91 7.96
C TRP A 65 -3.42 -0.49 7.37
N VAL A 66 -3.96 -0.62 6.16
CA VAL A 66 -3.60 -1.68 5.20
C VAL A 66 -2.90 -1.03 4.00
N ILE A 67 -1.74 -1.54 3.62
CA ILE A 67 -1.04 -1.14 2.39
C ILE A 67 -0.96 -2.37 1.50
N GLU A 68 -1.25 -2.21 0.21
CA GLU A 68 -1.22 -3.33 -0.74
C GLU A 68 -0.61 -2.97 -2.10
N GLY A 69 0.14 -3.91 -2.69
CA GLY A 69 0.66 -3.75 -4.06
C GLY A 69 1.83 -4.70 -4.38
N CYS A 70 2.59 -4.39 -5.44
CA CYS A 70 3.70 -5.25 -5.91
C CYS A 70 5.02 -4.49 -6.19
N TYR A 71 5.15 -3.25 -5.71
CA TYR A 71 6.30 -2.40 -5.97
C TYR A 71 7.39 -2.56 -4.90
N SER A 72 8.45 -3.30 -5.23
CA SER A 72 9.51 -3.69 -4.28
C SER A 72 10.11 -2.53 -3.47
N THR A 73 10.37 -1.37 -4.08
CA THR A 73 10.89 -0.19 -3.37
C THR A 73 9.91 0.30 -2.29
N LEU A 74 8.62 0.39 -2.62
CA LEU A 74 7.59 0.88 -1.71
C LEU A 74 7.29 -0.16 -0.63
N ILE A 75 7.24 -1.44 -1.00
CA ILE A 75 7.12 -2.57 -0.07
C ILE A 75 8.26 -2.52 0.94
N LYS A 76 9.51 -2.39 0.49
CA LYS A 76 10.68 -2.31 1.38
C LYS A 76 10.57 -1.16 2.37
N ALA A 77 10.09 0.00 1.93
CA ALA A 77 9.87 1.15 2.81
C ALA A 77 8.74 0.90 3.82
N ALA A 78 7.63 0.27 3.42
CA ALA A 78 6.50 -0.02 4.30
C ALA A 78 6.82 -1.09 5.35
N ILE A 79 7.68 -2.07 5.03
CA ILE A 79 8.06 -3.18 5.93
C ILE A 79 8.55 -2.68 7.29
N GLU A 80 9.34 -1.61 7.33
CA GLU A 80 9.91 -1.07 8.58
C GLU A 80 8.83 -0.59 9.57
N PHE A 81 7.63 -0.30 9.07
CA PHE A 81 6.50 0.16 9.86
C PHE A 81 5.41 -0.91 10.01
N SER A 82 5.51 -2.04 9.31
CA SER A 82 4.51 -3.11 9.38
C SER A 82 4.56 -3.86 10.71
N THR A 83 3.39 -4.24 11.23
CA THR A 83 3.27 -5.21 12.34
C THR A 83 2.93 -6.59 11.83
N GLU A 84 2.32 -6.69 10.65
CA GLU A 84 1.90 -7.94 10.01
C GLU A 84 2.12 -7.84 8.50
N ILE A 85 2.52 -8.97 7.90
CA ILE A 85 2.85 -9.06 6.47
C ILE A 85 2.16 -10.30 5.89
N TYR A 86 1.47 -10.11 4.77
CA TYR A 86 0.87 -11.18 3.97
C TYR A 86 1.50 -11.21 2.57
N PHE A 87 1.96 -12.39 2.16
CA PHE A 87 2.42 -12.64 0.79
C PHE A 87 1.42 -13.54 0.07
N LEU A 88 0.96 -13.13 -1.12
CA LEU A 88 -0.07 -13.82 -1.91
C LEU A 88 0.39 -14.11 -3.34
#